data_AF-A0A957GNQ2-F1
#
_entry.id   AF-A0A957GNQ2-F1
#
_cell.length_a   1.000
_cell.length_b   1.000
_cell.length_c   1.000
_cell.angle_alpha   90.00
_cell.angle_beta   90.00
_cell.angle_gamma   90.00
#
_symmetry.space_group_name_H-M   'P 1'
#
loop_
_entity.id
_entity.type
_entity.pdbx_description
1 polymer ?
#
loop_
_entity_poly.entity_id
_entity_poly.type
_entity_poly.pdbx_seq_one_letter_code
_entity_poly.pdbx_strand_id
1 'polypeptide(L)'
;MVTFRVWLNRIIRWLVARGQAIGQWVTGKTAVIILSRDITPTQTADLQTRLAFYAPALAAGGVRVVARVGWREVWHKRPLLLFDTSDRLPRWVQKWRSGVFDIDYRRNPRDGWEWCDLAAYAVSPFLMGRGRTRTNTDEGALLSSTQQTFAHRVAQLHQEGLNKCYLFGTGPSLAAASERDWNDGYRVVCNTIVRDAALWHHLAPHFIVAGDGIYHFGHTPFAHAFRRDLLARLRESDTLFIYPARFDPIVRRELAEVANRLIPIPIGRHRHIHADLTQQFALPNLGNVLPLLLLPLGCTLAQEVGLWGFDGRAPDDKLFWQNSNRHSYPELLPTLQAAHPTFFSHNVPQADPTRYVRAVHGDVLEVALSEAESAGWCFTMLHHSWTETLRKRMG
;
A
#
# COMPACT_ATOMS: atom_id res chain seq x y z
N MET A 1 47.63 -11.91 20.96
CA MET A 1 46.33 -11.27 21.30
C MET A 1 46.43 -9.83 21.83
N VAL A 2 47.62 -9.23 21.99
CA VAL A 2 47.76 -7.84 22.53
C VAL A 2 47.71 -6.75 21.43
N THR A 3 47.98 -7.11 20.18
CA THR A 3 48.10 -6.17 19.04
C THR A 3 46.76 -5.66 18.49
N PHE A 4 45.67 -6.44 18.58
CA PHE A 4 44.35 -6.01 18.08
C PHE A 4 43.69 -4.94 18.96
N ARG A 5 43.92 -5.00 20.28
CA ARG A 5 43.32 -4.08 21.26
C ARG A 5 43.94 -2.68 21.20
N VAL A 6 45.23 -2.58 20.89
CA VAL A 6 45.95 -1.32 20.71
C VAL A 6 45.57 -0.64 19.38
N TRP A 7 45.40 -1.44 18.31
CA TRP A 7 44.94 -0.95 17.01
C TRP A 7 43.49 -0.41 17.08
N LEU A 8 42.59 -1.12 17.77
CA LEU A 8 41.20 -0.69 17.96
C LEU A 8 41.09 0.60 18.79
N ASN A 9 41.92 0.76 19.83
CA ASN A 9 41.92 1.97 20.65
C ASN A 9 42.46 3.21 19.92
N ARG A 10 43.39 3.03 18.96
CA ARG A 10 43.88 4.14 18.11
C ARG A 10 42.81 4.61 17.11
N ILE A 11 42.04 3.70 16.55
CA ILE A 11 40.92 4.04 15.63
C ILE A 11 39.81 4.77 16.38
N ILE A 12 39.49 4.34 17.60
CA ILE A 12 38.47 5.00 18.44
C ILE A 12 38.90 6.44 18.78
N ARG A 13 40.16 6.66 19.16
CA ARG A 13 40.68 8.02 19.43
C ARG A 13 40.73 8.90 18.18
N TRP A 14 41.04 8.32 17.02
CA TRP A 14 41.04 9.03 15.73
C TRP A 14 39.62 9.45 15.28
N LEU A 15 38.61 8.62 15.54
CA LEU A 15 37.20 8.92 15.20
C LEU A 15 36.57 9.96 16.13
N VAL A 16 36.98 10.02 17.40
CA VAL A 16 36.48 11.00 18.38
C VAL A 16 36.99 12.43 18.06
N ALA A 17 38.18 12.56 17.47
CA ALA A 17 38.79 13.87 17.18
C ALA A 17 38.18 14.62 15.98
N ARG A 18 37.29 14.00 15.18
CA ARG A 18 36.71 14.61 13.96
C ARG A 18 35.20 14.87 14.03
N GLY A 19 34.55 14.60 15.15
CA GLY A 19 33.11 14.75 15.32
C GLY A 19 32.70 16.00 16.11
N GLN A 20 33.03 17.20 15.61
CA GLN A 20 32.46 18.44 16.15
C GLN A 20 31.99 19.36 15.02
N ALA A 21 30.69 19.29 14.74
CA ALA A 21 29.79 20.43 14.54
C ALA A 21 28.43 19.91 14.05
N ILE A 22 27.38 20.24 14.79
CA ILE A 22 25.97 20.51 14.38
C ILE A 22 25.07 20.16 15.59
N GLY A 23 24.52 21.22 16.20
CA GLY A 23 23.24 21.22 16.91
C GLY A 23 23.15 20.46 18.24
N GLN A 24 23.37 21.16 19.35
CA GLN A 24 22.78 20.77 20.64
C GLN A 24 21.26 21.02 20.59
N TRP A 25 20.46 19.95 20.68
CA TRP A 25 19.09 20.01 21.19
C TRP A 25 18.76 18.73 21.99
N VAL A 26 18.43 18.95 23.27
CA VAL A 26 17.55 18.21 24.20
C VAL A 26 17.84 16.73 24.51
N THR A 27 17.96 16.47 25.82
CA THR A 27 18.10 15.19 26.54
C THR A 27 16.91 14.22 26.41
N GLY A 28 16.11 14.31 25.35
CA GLY A 28 15.13 13.28 24.99
C GLY A 28 15.81 12.11 24.31
N LYS A 29 15.42 10.87 24.63
CA LYS A 29 15.90 9.67 23.91
C LYS A 29 15.46 9.75 22.44
N THR A 30 16.30 10.30 21.56
CA THR A 30 16.05 10.37 20.11
C THR A 30 15.42 9.09 19.59
N ALA A 31 14.21 9.17 19.05
CA ALA A 31 13.50 8.01 18.54
C ALA A 31 13.86 7.71 17.09
N VAL A 32 14.08 8.73 16.26
CA VAL A 32 14.31 8.60 14.81
C VAL A 32 15.50 9.41 14.34
N ILE A 33 16.24 8.87 13.37
CA ILE A 33 17.37 9.55 12.73
C ILE A 33 17.01 9.80 11.25
N ILE A 34 17.14 11.05 10.81
CA ILE A 34 17.10 11.42 9.39
C ILE A 34 18.53 11.57 8.92
N LEU A 35 18.95 10.74 7.96
CA LEU A 35 20.24 10.88 7.30
C LEU A 35 20.05 11.80 6.08
N SER A 36 20.64 12.98 6.13
CA SER A 36 20.63 13.94 5.04
C SER A 36 21.82 14.90 5.11
N ARG A 37 22.42 15.23 3.95
CA ARG A 37 23.54 16.17 3.87
C ARG A 37 23.08 17.62 3.80
N ASP A 38 22.10 17.88 2.93
CA ASP A 38 21.71 19.23 2.54
C ASP A 38 20.20 19.46 2.74
N ILE A 39 19.65 19.00 3.88
CA ILE A 39 18.24 19.25 4.21
C ILE A 39 18.03 20.69 4.68
N THR A 40 17.05 21.34 4.08
CA THR A 40 16.63 22.69 4.46
C THR A 40 15.72 22.67 5.69
N PRO A 41 15.54 23.81 6.40
CA PRO A 41 14.57 23.91 7.49
C PRO A 41 13.14 23.59 7.04
N THR A 42 12.73 24.05 5.86
CA THR A 42 11.39 23.80 5.30
C THR A 42 11.17 22.31 5.03
N GLN A 43 12.15 21.61 4.46
CA GLN A 43 12.08 20.16 4.27
C GLN A 43 12.06 19.43 5.61
N THR A 44 12.85 19.87 6.58
CA THR A 44 12.84 19.27 7.93
C THR A 44 11.45 19.37 8.56
N ALA A 45 10.80 20.52 8.45
CA ALA A 45 9.43 20.72 8.93
C ALA A 45 8.42 19.80 8.20
N ASP A 46 8.48 19.74 6.86
CA ASP A 46 7.65 18.82 6.07
C ASP A 46 7.82 17.35 6.49
N LEU A 47 9.06 16.88 6.64
CA LEU A 47 9.35 15.51 7.10
C LEU A 47 8.86 15.26 8.53
N GLN A 48 8.92 16.24 9.41
CA GLN A 48 8.36 16.14 10.77
C GLN A 48 6.84 16.03 10.74
N THR A 49 6.16 16.82 9.90
CA THR A 49 4.70 16.71 9.69
C THR A 49 4.32 15.33 9.17
N ARG A 50 5.04 14.82 8.16
CA ARG A 50 4.83 13.46 7.63
C ARG A 50 5.07 12.40 8.70
N LEU A 51 6.17 12.51 9.46
CA LEU A 51 6.47 11.56 10.54
C LEU A 51 5.39 11.58 11.62
N ALA A 52 4.87 12.76 12.00
CA ALA A 52 3.79 12.89 12.97
C ALA A 52 2.51 12.20 12.47
N PHE A 53 2.22 12.27 11.17
CA PHE A 53 1.12 11.52 10.57
C PHE A 53 1.38 10.01 10.56
N TYR A 54 2.51 9.52 10.07
CA TYR A 54 2.73 8.07 9.89
C TYR A 54 3.05 7.35 11.20
N ALA A 55 3.85 7.96 12.08
CA ALA A 55 4.34 7.36 13.31
C ALA A 55 4.39 8.40 14.45
N PRO A 56 3.23 8.81 14.99
CA PRO A 56 3.15 9.90 15.98
C PRO A 56 3.98 9.64 17.24
N ALA A 57 4.06 8.39 17.72
CA ALA A 57 4.89 8.03 18.87
C ALA A 57 6.39 8.24 18.60
N LEU A 58 6.84 7.96 17.36
CA LEU A 58 8.21 8.22 16.95
C LEU A 58 8.49 9.71 16.79
N ALA A 59 7.52 10.48 16.26
CA ALA A 59 7.63 11.93 16.15
C ALA A 59 7.79 12.60 17.53
N ALA A 60 6.98 12.17 18.51
CA ALA A 60 7.04 12.67 19.88
C ALA A 60 8.36 12.34 20.60
N GLY A 61 9.00 11.23 20.24
CA GLY A 61 10.29 10.80 20.80
C GLY A 61 11.52 11.57 20.28
N GLY A 62 11.32 12.56 19.42
CA GLY A 62 12.37 13.44 18.91
C GLY A 62 13.08 12.90 17.67
N VAL A 63 13.35 13.82 16.75
CA VAL A 63 13.99 13.59 15.45
C VAL A 63 15.38 14.18 15.46
N ARG A 64 16.39 13.40 15.06
CA ARG A 64 17.74 13.91 14.87
C ARG A 64 18.16 13.82 13.41
N VAL A 65 18.52 14.96 12.83
CA VAL A 65 19.10 15.03 11.49
C VAL A 65 20.62 14.88 11.58
N VAL A 66 21.21 14.03 10.75
CA VAL A 66 22.66 13.84 10.67
C VAL A 66 23.14 13.79 9.24
N ALA A 67 24.29 14.41 8.96
CA ALA A 67 24.95 14.32 7.66
C ALA A 67 25.63 12.97 7.41
N ARG A 68 25.97 12.24 8.49
CA ARG A 68 26.63 10.93 8.44
C ARG A 68 26.15 10.05 9.58
N VAL A 69 26.03 8.75 9.30
CA VAL A 69 25.66 7.73 10.28
C VAL A 69 26.95 7.14 10.85
N GLY A 70 27.14 7.25 12.16
CA GLY A 70 28.23 6.58 12.86
C GLY A 70 27.96 5.10 13.05
N TRP A 71 29.00 4.34 13.46
CA TRP A 71 28.83 2.90 13.71
C TRP A 71 27.76 2.60 14.77
N ARG A 72 27.65 3.42 15.82
CA ARG A 72 26.62 3.24 16.86
C ARG A 72 25.22 3.28 16.28
N GLU A 73 24.96 4.23 15.39
CA GLU A 73 23.68 4.37 14.72
C GLU A 73 23.39 3.20 13.78
N VAL A 74 24.39 2.63 13.12
CA VAL A 74 24.25 1.43 12.28
C VAL A 74 23.77 0.22 13.10
N TRP A 75 24.32 0.04 14.30
CA TRP A 75 23.98 -1.08 15.20
C TRP A 75 22.72 -0.85 16.05
N HIS A 76 22.24 0.39 16.17
CA HIS A 76 21.00 0.70 16.89
C HIS A 76 19.75 0.28 16.10
N LYS A 77 18.75 -0.24 16.82
CA LYS A 77 17.42 -0.60 16.28
C LYS A 77 16.49 0.60 16.02
N ARG A 78 16.98 1.84 16.10
CA ARG A 78 16.14 3.03 15.83
C ARG A 78 15.82 3.09 14.33
N PRO A 79 14.65 3.60 13.92
CA PRO A 79 14.41 3.88 12.51
C PRO A 79 15.42 4.88 11.95
N LEU A 80 15.89 4.60 10.73
CA LEU A 80 16.78 5.44 9.96
C LEU A 80 16.11 5.82 8.65
N LEU A 81 15.81 7.11 8.50
CA LEU A 81 15.13 7.67 7.35
C LEU A 81 16.16 8.28 6.41
N LEU A 82 16.19 7.84 5.15
CA LEU A 82 17.09 8.37 4.13
C LEU A 82 16.39 9.52 3.42
N PHE A 83 17.04 10.69 3.39
CA PHE A 83 16.55 11.84 2.66
C PHE A 83 17.72 12.59 2.02
N ASP A 84 17.66 12.87 0.71
CA ASP A 84 18.70 13.56 -0.05
C ASP A 84 20.05 12.83 -0.18
N THR A 85 20.17 11.59 0.30
CA THR A 85 21.45 10.87 0.21
C THR A 85 21.50 9.98 -1.03
N SER A 86 22.13 10.48 -2.10
CA SER A 86 22.59 9.66 -3.23
C SER A 86 23.71 8.69 -2.80
N ASP A 87 24.49 9.06 -1.79
CA ASP A 87 25.54 8.23 -1.18
C ASP A 87 24.94 7.28 -0.15
N ARG A 88 24.61 6.09 -0.65
CA ARG A 88 23.96 4.99 0.07
C ARG A 88 24.77 4.60 1.30
N LEU A 89 24.08 4.44 2.44
CA LEU A 89 24.49 3.45 3.43
C LEU A 89 24.96 2.20 2.68
N PRO A 90 26.10 1.58 3.06
CA PRO A 90 26.58 0.39 2.36
C PRO A 90 25.43 -0.60 2.15
N ARG A 91 25.32 -1.20 0.95
CA ARG A 91 24.19 -2.10 0.62
C ARG A 91 24.00 -3.20 1.67
N TRP A 92 25.07 -3.65 2.30
CA TRP A 92 25.02 -4.62 3.38
C TRP A 92 24.29 -4.09 4.62
N VAL A 93 24.43 -2.80 4.98
CA VAL A 93 23.69 -2.16 6.08
C VAL A 93 22.21 -2.13 5.77
N GLN A 94 21.83 -1.72 4.56
CA GLN A 94 20.42 -1.66 4.14
C GLN A 94 19.77 -3.05 4.11
N LYS A 95 20.52 -4.08 3.71
CA LYS A 95 20.04 -5.47 3.72
C LYS A 95 19.93 -6.06 5.12
N TRP A 96 20.89 -5.75 6.00
CA TRP A 96 20.97 -6.33 7.34
C TRP A 96 20.02 -5.65 8.34
N ARG A 97 19.77 -4.34 8.17
CA ARG A 97 18.94 -3.57 9.07
C ARG A 97 17.52 -3.42 8.51
N SER A 98 16.54 -3.97 9.21
CA SER A 98 15.11 -3.89 8.85
C SER A 98 14.47 -2.51 9.05
N GLY A 99 15.12 -1.60 9.79
CA GLY A 99 14.62 -0.25 10.10
C GLY A 99 15.28 0.87 9.30
N VAL A 100 15.51 0.66 8.00
CA VAL A 100 15.99 1.70 7.07
C VAL A 100 14.90 1.97 6.04
N PHE A 101 14.52 3.23 5.88
CA PHE A 101 13.41 3.65 5.03
C PHE A 101 13.84 4.78 4.10
N ASP A 102 13.62 4.63 2.79
CA ASP A 102 13.95 5.66 1.81
C ASP A 102 12.77 6.59 1.57
N ILE A 103 12.72 7.69 2.33
CA ILE A 103 11.55 8.60 2.34
C ILE A 103 11.69 9.78 1.38
N ASP A 104 12.72 9.81 0.53
CA ASP A 104 12.97 10.94 -0.37
C ASP A 104 11.98 10.94 -1.53
N TYR A 105 10.85 11.64 -1.38
CA TYR A 105 9.81 11.80 -2.41
C TYR A 105 10.30 12.45 -3.71
N ARG A 106 11.52 13.00 -3.73
CA ARG A 106 12.16 13.62 -4.91
C ARG A 106 13.02 12.64 -5.70
N ARG A 107 13.29 11.44 -5.16
CA ARG A 107 14.18 10.43 -5.76
C ARG A 107 13.64 9.01 -5.70
N ASN A 108 12.86 8.68 -4.68
CA ASN A 108 12.26 7.37 -4.50
C ASN A 108 10.79 7.38 -4.97
N PRO A 109 10.43 6.65 -6.04
CA PRO A 109 9.03 6.53 -6.46
C PRO A 109 8.18 5.70 -5.48
N ARG A 110 8.78 5.11 -4.44
CA ARG A 110 8.08 4.32 -3.42
C ARG A 110 8.02 5.00 -2.05
N ASP A 111 8.31 6.30 -1.96
CA ASP A 111 8.38 7.01 -0.67
C ASP A 111 7.13 6.80 0.20
N GLY A 112 5.93 6.85 -0.39
CA GLY A 112 4.68 6.62 0.36
C GLY A 112 4.58 5.24 0.99
N TRP A 113 5.12 4.21 0.33
CA TRP A 113 5.20 2.85 0.86
C TRP A 113 6.24 2.72 1.96
N GLU A 114 7.37 3.42 1.84
CA GLU A 114 8.42 3.46 2.86
C GLU A 114 7.92 4.14 4.15
N TRP A 115 7.07 5.17 4.03
CA TRP A 115 6.36 5.77 5.15
C TRP A 115 5.37 4.82 5.82
N CYS A 116 4.60 4.06 5.02
CA CYS A 116 3.70 3.04 5.56
C CYS A 116 4.49 1.91 6.26
N ASP A 117 5.63 1.52 5.72
CA ASP A 117 6.53 0.53 6.32
C ASP A 117 7.13 1.04 7.63
N LEU A 118 7.45 2.34 7.71
CA LEU A 118 7.85 2.97 8.97
C LEU A 118 6.73 2.90 10.01
N ALA A 119 5.49 3.16 9.61
CA ALA A 119 4.32 3.05 10.51
C ALA A 119 4.15 1.61 11.02
N ALA A 120 4.25 0.62 10.12
CA ALA A 120 4.24 -0.80 10.46
C ALA A 120 5.36 -1.14 11.43
N TYR A 121 6.60 -0.73 11.12
CA TYR A 121 7.76 -0.94 11.97
C TYR A 121 7.61 -0.32 13.37
N ALA A 122 6.98 0.85 13.47
CA ALA A 122 6.80 1.57 14.72
C ALA A 122 5.83 0.86 15.68
N VAL A 123 4.79 0.22 15.15
CA VAL A 123 3.81 -0.53 15.94
C VAL A 123 4.26 -1.97 16.15
N SER A 124 4.85 -2.58 15.12
CA SER A 124 5.47 -3.88 15.18
C SER A 124 6.61 -4.01 14.16
N PRO A 125 7.88 -4.11 14.62
CA PRO A 125 9.01 -4.42 13.75
C PRO A 125 8.89 -5.75 12.98
N PHE A 126 7.91 -6.60 13.29
CA PHE A 126 7.72 -7.95 12.76
C PHE A 126 6.89 -8.00 11.47
N LEU A 127 5.97 -7.05 11.25
CA LEU A 127 5.06 -7.00 10.07
C LEU A 127 5.79 -6.88 8.71
N MET A 128 7.09 -6.60 8.72
CA MET A 128 7.92 -6.36 7.52
C MET A 128 8.47 -7.62 6.83
N GLY A 129 8.13 -8.85 7.28
CA GLY A 129 8.48 -10.09 6.55
C GLY A 129 9.99 -10.35 6.31
N ARG A 130 10.88 -9.59 6.95
CA ARG A 130 12.34 -9.63 6.76
C ARG A 130 13.11 -10.39 7.86
N GLY A 131 12.42 -11.12 8.74
CA GLY A 131 13.07 -11.97 9.75
C GLY A 131 12.23 -13.19 10.13
N ARG A 132 12.84 -14.38 10.08
CA ARG A 132 12.31 -15.62 10.70
C ARG A 132 12.61 -15.56 12.20
N THR A 133 11.66 -15.17 13.04
CA THR A 133 11.65 -15.53 14.48
C THR A 133 10.28 -15.25 15.10
N ARG A 134 9.68 -16.28 15.72
CA ARG A 134 8.54 -16.30 16.67
C ARG A 134 7.61 -15.08 16.67
N THR A 135 6.41 -15.30 16.15
CA THR A 135 5.22 -14.45 16.35
C THR A 135 5.11 -14.01 17.81
N ASN A 136 5.04 -12.71 18.06
CA ASN A 136 4.41 -12.23 19.29
C ASN A 136 2.99 -12.81 19.31
N THR A 137 2.55 -13.32 20.46
CA THR A 137 1.25 -13.99 20.63
C THR A 137 0.09 -13.12 20.17
N ASP A 138 0.20 -11.81 20.35
CA ASP A 138 -0.90 -10.86 20.14
C ASP A 138 -1.11 -10.55 18.64
N GLU A 139 -0.04 -10.46 17.85
CA GLU A 139 -0.14 -10.28 16.39
C GLU A 139 -0.61 -11.57 15.69
N GLY A 140 -0.10 -12.72 16.14
CA GLY A 140 -0.57 -14.02 15.68
C GLY A 140 -2.05 -14.20 15.98
N ALA A 141 -2.50 -13.80 17.17
CA ALA A 141 -3.91 -13.82 17.55
C ALA A 141 -4.74 -12.85 16.70
N LEU A 142 -4.27 -11.61 16.46
CA LEU A 142 -4.99 -10.64 15.63
C LEU A 142 -5.16 -11.13 14.20
N LEU A 143 -4.08 -11.62 13.57
CA LEU A 143 -4.14 -12.18 12.22
C LEU A 143 -5.07 -13.40 12.16
N SER A 144 -4.99 -14.29 13.16
CA SER A 144 -5.88 -15.45 13.24
C SER A 144 -7.34 -15.04 13.38
N SER A 145 -7.66 -14.05 14.22
CA SER A 145 -9.02 -13.53 14.39
C SER A 145 -9.56 -12.85 13.13
N THR A 146 -8.69 -12.16 12.40
CA THR A 146 -9.03 -11.50 11.13
C THR A 146 -9.31 -12.56 10.05
N GLN A 147 -8.47 -13.58 9.96
CA GLN A 147 -8.66 -14.71 9.04
C GLN A 147 -9.98 -15.43 9.34
N GLN A 148 -10.28 -15.69 10.62
CA GLN A 148 -11.55 -16.31 11.03
C GLN A 148 -12.75 -15.44 10.66
N THR A 149 -12.68 -14.13 10.89
CA THR A 149 -13.74 -13.19 10.51
C THR A 149 -13.99 -13.21 9.00
N PHE A 150 -12.91 -13.18 8.20
CA PHE A 150 -13.00 -13.27 6.75
C PHE A 150 -13.59 -14.60 6.29
N ALA A 151 -13.06 -15.74 6.77
CA ALA A 151 -13.52 -17.07 6.39
C ALA A 151 -14.98 -17.29 6.78
N HIS A 152 -15.39 -16.82 7.96
CA HIS A 152 -16.79 -16.84 8.39
C HIS A 152 -17.68 -16.03 7.46
N ARG A 153 -17.27 -14.81 7.08
CA ARG A 153 -18.05 -13.99 6.13
C ARG A 153 -18.19 -14.67 4.78
N VAL A 154 -17.09 -15.24 4.23
CA VAL A 154 -17.14 -15.98 2.96
C VAL A 154 -18.09 -17.18 3.06
N ALA A 155 -18.01 -17.95 4.15
CA ALA A 155 -18.90 -19.09 4.37
C ALA A 155 -20.39 -18.69 4.45
N GLN A 156 -20.69 -17.54 5.09
CA GLN A 156 -22.05 -16.99 5.10
C GLN A 156 -22.52 -16.58 3.69
N LEU A 157 -21.66 -15.91 2.92
CA LEU A 157 -21.99 -15.50 1.55
C LEU A 157 -22.26 -16.71 0.65
N HIS A 158 -21.48 -17.79 0.78
CA HIS A 158 -21.71 -19.02 0.01
C HIS A 158 -23.08 -19.67 0.30
N GLN A 159 -23.68 -19.42 1.47
CA GLN A 159 -25.05 -19.87 1.77
C GLN A 159 -26.12 -19.13 0.95
N GLU A 160 -25.80 -17.95 0.39
CA GLU A 160 -26.69 -17.22 -0.52
C GLU A 160 -26.82 -17.92 -1.89
N GLY A 161 -25.92 -18.86 -2.20
CA GLY A 161 -26.00 -19.68 -3.42
C GLY A 161 -25.66 -18.93 -4.71
N LEU A 162 -25.08 -17.73 -4.62
CA LEU A 162 -24.62 -16.97 -5.79
C LEU A 162 -23.38 -17.65 -6.39
N ASN A 163 -23.33 -17.73 -7.72
CA ASN A 163 -22.25 -18.39 -8.48
C ASN A 163 -21.36 -17.42 -9.28
N LYS A 164 -21.66 -16.12 -9.23
CA LYS A 164 -20.92 -15.05 -9.91
C LYS A 164 -20.30 -14.08 -8.93
N CYS A 165 -19.19 -13.46 -9.31
CA CYS A 165 -18.63 -12.32 -8.61
C CYS A 165 -18.34 -11.18 -9.58
N TYR A 166 -18.87 -9.99 -9.30
CA TYR A 166 -18.63 -8.76 -10.03
C TYR A 166 -17.57 -7.91 -9.34
N LEU A 167 -16.51 -7.61 -10.07
CA LEU A 167 -15.43 -6.73 -9.67
C LEU A 167 -15.64 -5.36 -10.30
N PHE A 168 -15.57 -4.31 -9.49
CA PHE A 168 -15.75 -2.93 -9.96
C PHE A 168 -14.45 -2.13 -9.83
N GLY A 169 -13.93 -1.71 -10.99
CA GLY A 169 -12.89 -0.70 -11.13
C GLY A 169 -13.44 0.73 -10.97
N THR A 170 -12.62 1.73 -11.28
CA THR A 170 -12.95 3.17 -11.10
C THR A 170 -12.84 4.00 -12.39
N GLY A 171 -12.76 3.33 -13.53
CA GLY A 171 -12.73 3.97 -14.84
C GLY A 171 -14.08 4.58 -15.27
N PRO A 172 -14.12 5.33 -16.38
CA PRO A 172 -15.29 6.09 -16.81
C PRO A 172 -16.58 5.28 -16.94
N SER A 173 -16.52 4.04 -17.46
CA SER A 173 -17.70 3.19 -17.65
C SER A 173 -18.41 2.81 -16.36
N LEU A 174 -17.77 2.99 -15.20
CA LEU A 174 -18.41 2.79 -13.90
C LEU A 174 -19.70 3.61 -13.75
N ALA A 175 -19.82 4.77 -14.40
CA ALA A 175 -21.04 5.58 -14.35
C ALA A 175 -22.30 4.83 -14.79
N ALA A 176 -22.18 3.93 -15.78
CA ALA A 176 -23.29 3.12 -16.28
C ALA A 176 -23.59 1.90 -15.39
N ALA A 177 -22.81 1.63 -14.33
CA ALA A 177 -23.11 0.53 -13.41
C ALA A 177 -24.45 0.73 -12.67
N SER A 178 -24.91 1.97 -12.52
CA SER A 178 -26.22 2.28 -11.93
C SER A 178 -27.42 1.87 -12.79
N GLU A 179 -27.20 1.59 -14.07
CA GLU A 179 -28.24 1.24 -15.04
C GLU A 179 -28.52 -0.27 -15.08
N ARG A 180 -27.73 -1.08 -14.36
CA ARG A 180 -27.80 -2.54 -14.34
C ARG A 180 -28.05 -3.06 -12.93
N ASP A 181 -28.80 -4.15 -12.83
CA ASP A 181 -28.93 -4.96 -11.61
C ASP A 181 -27.74 -5.92 -11.47
N TRP A 182 -27.19 -6.00 -10.25
CA TRP A 182 -26.02 -6.80 -9.88
C TRP A 182 -26.34 -7.81 -8.77
N ASN A 183 -27.61 -7.94 -8.38
CA ASN A 183 -28.03 -8.79 -7.27
C ASN A 183 -27.84 -10.29 -7.54
N ASP A 184 -27.61 -10.70 -8.79
CA ASP A 184 -27.34 -12.09 -9.17
C ASP A 184 -25.89 -12.56 -8.92
N GLY A 185 -25.05 -11.74 -8.27
CA GLY A 185 -23.67 -12.12 -7.95
C GLY A 185 -23.10 -11.38 -6.75
N TYR A 186 -21.98 -11.89 -6.23
CA TYR A 186 -21.17 -11.16 -5.26
C TYR A 186 -20.63 -9.88 -5.88
N ARG A 187 -20.33 -8.88 -5.05
CA ARG A 187 -20.05 -7.51 -5.48
C ARG A 187 -18.87 -7.00 -4.69
N VAL A 188 -17.74 -6.84 -5.38
CA VAL A 188 -16.49 -6.37 -4.81
C VAL A 188 -16.10 -5.08 -5.50
N VAL A 189 -16.01 -4.02 -4.72
CA VAL A 189 -15.70 -2.69 -5.22
C VAL A 189 -14.28 -2.27 -4.78
N CYS A 190 -13.68 -1.27 -5.43
CA CYS A 190 -12.35 -0.79 -5.04
C CYS A 190 -12.21 0.73 -4.96
N ASN A 191 -11.18 1.14 -4.22
CA ASN A 191 -10.62 2.49 -4.22
C ASN A 191 -11.70 3.57 -4.04
N THR A 192 -11.69 4.59 -4.91
CA THR A 192 -12.42 5.84 -4.75
C THR A 192 -13.92 5.74 -5.04
N ILE A 193 -14.45 4.56 -5.37
CA ILE A 193 -15.90 4.34 -5.52
C ILE A 193 -16.71 4.80 -4.31
N VAL A 194 -16.09 4.79 -3.12
CA VAL A 194 -16.65 5.27 -1.85
C VAL A 194 -17.10 6.74 -1.88
N ARG A 195 -16.60 7.54 -2.83
CA ARG A 195 -17.02 8.92 -3.07
C ARG A 195 -18.49 9.01 -3.50
N ASP A 196 -18.98 8.04 -4.29
CA ASP A 196 -20.34 8.04 -4.79
C ASP A 196 -21.26 7.20 -3.91
N ALA A 197 -21.93 7.86 -2.96
CA ALA A 197 -22.88 7.20 -2.07
C ALA A 197 -24.05 6.55 -2.83
N ALA A 198 -24.56 7.18 -3.89
CA ALA A 198 -25.69 6.63 -4.64
C ALA A 198 -25.32 5.34 -5.35
N LEU A 199 -24.15 5.31 -6.00
CA LEU A 199 -23.64 4.07 -6.60
C LEU A 199 -23.33 3.02 -5.53
N TRP A 200 -22.75 3.42 -4.38
CA TRP A 200 -22.50 2.49 -3.29
C TRP A 200 -23.78 1.80 -2.79
N HIS A 201 -24.85 2.55 -2.57
CA HIS A 201 -26.14 2.00 -2.17
C HIS A 201 -26.76 1.11 -3.24
N HIS A 202 -26.64 1.49 -4.51
CA HIS A 202 -27.09 0.66 -5.64
C HIS A 202 -26.34 -0.66 -5.72
N LEU A 203 -25.01 -0.63 -5.57
CA LEU A 203 -24.18 -1.83 -5.63
C LEU A 203 -24.27 -2.70 -4.38
N ALA A 204 -24.61 -2.14 -3.21
CA ALA A 204 -24.65 -2.85 -1.93
C ALA A 204 -23.49 -3.86 -1.76
N PRO A 205 -22.23 -3.38 -1.76
CA PRO A 205 -21.06 -4.24 -1.93
C PRO A 205 -20.85 -5.16 -0.73
N HIS A 206 -20.40 -6.39 -1.00
CA HIS A 206 -20.00 -7.34 0.03
C HIS A 206 -18.61 -6.99 0.58
N PHE A 207 -17.73 -6.52 -0.30
CA PHE A 207 -16.37 -6.13 0.04
C PHE A 207 -15.95 -4.84 -0.68
N ILE A 208 -15.15 -4.02 0.01
CA ILE A 208 -14.38 -2.91 -0.57
C ILE A 208 -12.90 -3.24 -0.41
N VAL A 209 -12.08 -2.93 -1.42
CA VAL A 209 -10.64 -3.15 -1.37
C VAL A 209 -9.84 -1.90 -1.76
N ALA A 210 -8.69 -1.70 -1.13
CA ALA A 210 -7.74 -0.63 -1.49
C ALA A 210 -6.32 -1.00 -1.05
N GLY A 211 -5.30 -0.63 -1.84
CA GLY A 211 -3.94 -1.13 -1.64
C GLY A 211 -2.79 -0.19 -2.00
N ASP A 212 -3.08 1.07 -2.34
CA ASP A 212 -2.04 2.04 -2.72
C ASP A 212 -1.65 2.96 -1.55
N GLY A 213 -0.34 3.06 -1.30
CA GLY A 213 0.24 3.80 -0.17
C GLY A 213 0.06 5.31 -0.23
N ILE A 214 0.02 5.93 -1.42
CA ILE A 214 -0.12 7.39 -1.55
C ILE A 214 -1.57 7.81 -1.76
N TYR A 215 -2.38 6.99 -2.44
CA TYR A 215 -3.78 7.31 -2.73
C TYR A 215 -4.71 7.04 -1.54
N HIS A 216 -4.44 6.01 -0.73
CA HIS A 216 -5.38 5.55 0.31
C HIS A 216 -4.85 5.76 1.72
N PHE A 217 -3.54 5.56 1.90
CA PHE A 217 -2.88 5.55 3.22
C PHE A 217 -1.89 6.72 3.38
N GLY A 218 -1.97 7.69 2.47
CA GLY A 218 -1.17 8.91 2.46
C GLY A 218 -1.60 9.96 3.50
N HIS A 219 -0.71 10.92 3.75
CA HIS A 219 -0.96 12.12 4.56
C HIS A 219 -1.63 13.26 3.76
N THR A 220 -1.85 13.09 2.46
CA THR A 220 -2.35 14.15 1.58
C THR A 220 -3.87 14.33 1.70
N PRO A 221 -4.41 15.51 1.32
CA PRO A 221 -5.86 15.73 1.31
C PRO A 221 -6.64 14.68 0.51
N PHE A 222 -6.07 14.19 -0.60
CA PHE A 222 -6.66 13.10 -1.40
C PHE A 222 -6.88 11.84 -0.54
N ALA A 223 -5.84 11.37 0.13
CA ALA A 223 -5.92 10.16 0.93
C ALA A 223 -6.81 10.33 2.17
N HIS A 224 -6.85 11.54 2.75
CA HIS A 224 -7.81 11.88 3.80
C HIS A 224 -9.25 11.86 3.30
N ALA A 225 -9.55 12.42 2.12
CA ALA A 225 -10.89 12.38 1.53
C ALA A 225 -11.35 10.94 1.28
N PHE A 226 -10.46 10.10 0.73
CA PHE A 226 -10.73 8.67 0.58
C PHE A 226 -11.09 8.00 1.92
N ARG A 227 -10.27 8.16 2.97
CA ARG A 227 -10.53 7.51 4.27
C ARG A 227 -11.80 8.02 4.94
N ARG A 228 -12.10 9.32 4.82
CA ARG A 228 -13.35 9.91 5.32
C ARG A 228 -14.57 9.28 4.64
N ASP A 229 -14.55 9.20 3.32
CA ASP A 229 -15.69 8.67 2.56
C ASP A 229 -15.80 7.16 2.75
N LEU A 230 -14.68 6.43 2.81
CA LEU A 230 -14.65 5.01 3.20
C LEU A 230 -15.29 4.78 4.58
N LEU A 231 -14.92 5.58 5.60
CA LEU A 231 -15.52 5.47 6.93
C LEU A 231 -17.04 5.67 6.87
N ALA A 232 -17.50 6.68 6.12
CA ALA A 232 -18.93 6.91 5.94
C ALA A 232 -19.63 5.71 5.32
N ARG A 233 -19.06 5.13 4.25
CA ARG A 233 -19.57 3.93 3.55
C ARG A 233 -19.58 2.68 4.43
N LEU A 234 -18.58 2.50 5.29
CA LEU A 234 -18.51 1.36 6.21
C LEU A 234 -19.47 1.49 7.40
N ARG A 235 -19.85 2.70 7.82
CA ARG A 235 -20.84 2.92 8.88
C ARG A 235 -22.27 2.59 8.44
N GLU A 236 -22.55 2.72 7.16
CA GLU A 236 -23.88 2.53 6.58
C GLU A 236 -24.10 1.12 6.00
N SER A 237 -23.12 0.21 6.10
CA SER A 237 -23.22 -1.14 5.53
C SER A 237 -22.50 -2.22 6.33
N ASP A 238 -22.75 -3.48 5.95
CA ASP A 238 -22.02 -4.66 6.45
C ASP A 238 -20.81 -5.03 5.58
N THR A 239 -20.37 -4.12 4.71
CA THR A 239 -19.23 -4.33 3.82
C THR A 239 -17.95 -4.51 4.62
N LEU A 240 -17.14 -5.52 4.28
CA LEU A 240 -15.80 -5.66 4.84
C LEU A 240 -14.76 -4.93 3.99
N PHE A 241 -13.79 -4.28 4.66
CA PHE A 241 -12.67 -3.60 4.01
C PHE A 241 -11.42 -4.48 4.03
N ILE A 242 -11.00 -4.95 2.85
CA ILE A 242 -9.78 -5.76 2.69
C ILE A 242 -8.65 -4.89 2.15
N TYR A 243 -7.48 -4.98 2.79
CA TYR A 243 -6.30 -4.21 2.41
C TYR A 243 -5.00 -4.93 2.80
N PRO A 244 -3.85 -4.60 2.18
CA PRO A 244 -2.57 -5.17 2.58
C PRO A 244 -2.21 -4.84 4.03
N ALA A 245 -1.87 -5.85 4.83
CA ALA A 245 -1.63 -5.72 6.27
C ALA A 245 -0.54 -4.70 6.66
N ARG A 246 0.38 -4.37 5.74
CA ARG A 246 1.38 -3.31 5.94
C ARG A 246 0.78 -1.93 6.22
N PHE A 247 -0.47 -1.69 5.81
CA PHE A 247 -1.16 -0.42 6.04
C PHE A 247 -1.99 -0.39 7.33
N ASP A 248 -2.12 -1.53 8.02
CA ASP A 248 -2.95 -1.71 9.21
C ASP A 248 -2.73 -0.68 10.33
N PRO A 249 -1.50 -0.24 10.66
CA PRO A 249 -1.30 0.80 11.67
C PRO A 249 -2.04 2.10 11.37
N ILE A 250 -2.10 2.49 10.10
CA ILE A 250 -2.77 3.71 9.65
C ILE A 250 -4.27 3.45 9.64
N VAL A 251 -4.70 2.32 9.06
CA VAL A 251 -6.12 2.00 8.93
C VAL A 251 -6.80 1.87 10.29
N ARG A 252 -6.22 1.14 11.25
CA ARG A 252 -6.82 0.99 12.58
C ARG A 252 -6.88 2.29 13.37
N ARG A 253 -5.92 3.20 13.15
CA ARG A 253 -5.96 4.52 13.80
C ARG A 253 -7.06 5.40 13.20
N GLU A 254 -7.13 5.46 11.88
CA GLU A 254 -8.04 6.38 11.18
C GLU A 254 -9.48 5.84 11.11
N LEU A 255 -9.67 4.51 11.16
CA LEU A 255 -10.96 3.82 11.03
C LEU A 255 -11.29 2.98 12.28
N ALA A 256 -10.84 3.40 13.46
CA ALA A 256 -10.99 2.66 14.72
C ALA A 256 -12.45 2.28 15.04
N GLU A 257 -13.40 3.13 14.64
CA GLU A 257 -14.83 2.94 14.90
C GLU A 257 -15.42 1.72 14.17
N VAL A 258 -14.87 1.36 13.01
CA VAL A 258 -15.33 0.23 12.19
C VAL A 258 -14.33 -0.92 12.24
N ALA A 259 -13.59 -1.06 13.36
CA ALA A 259 -12.51 -2.03 13.50
C ALA A 259 -12.92 -3.50 13.21
N ASN A 260 -14.19 -3.85 13.48
CA ASN A 260 -14.77 -5.16 13.18
C ASN A 260 -15.04 -5.40 11.68
N ARG A 261 -14.88 -4.37 10.83
CA ARG A 261 -14.99 -4.45 9.37
C ARG A 261 -13.64 -4.46 8.66
N LEU A 262 -12.53 -4.38 9.40
CA LEU A 262 -11.19 -4.26 8.85
C LEU A 262 -10.51 -5.62 8.70
N ILE A 263 -10.10 -5.96 7.48
CA ILE A 263 -9.47 -7.24 7.14
C ILE A 263 -8.07 -7.00 6.54
N PRO A 264 -7.04 -6.78 7.38
CA PRO A 264 -5.65 -6.74 6.93
C PRO A 264 -5.17 -8.12 6.47
N ILE A 265 -4.75 -8.26 5.20
CA ILE A 265 -4.18 -9.51 4.67
C ILE A 265 -2.70 -9.31 4.32
N PRO A 266 -1.77 -10.14 4.83
CA PRO A 266 -0.35 -10.07 4.45
C PRO A 266 -0.15 -10.33 2.96
N ILE A 267 0.85 -9.68 2.35
CA ILE A 267 1.28 -10.03 0.99
C ILE A 267 2.22 -11.25 1.07
N GLY A 268 1.83 -12.33 0.41
CA GLY A 268 2.58 -13.57 0.31
C GLY A 268 3.74 -13.49 -0.69
N ARG A 269 4.37 -14.65 -0.94
CA ARG A 269 5.46 -14.79 -1.93
C ARG A 269 5.00 -15.36 -3.28
N HIS A 270 3.74 -15.78 -3.38
CA HIS A 270 3.16 -16.34 -4.60
C HIS A 270 2.64 -15.24 -5.53
N ARG A 271 2.27 -15.64 -6.75
CA ARG A 271 1.68 -14.76 -7.77
C ARG A 271 0.36 -15.30 -8.32
N HIS A 272 -0.18 -16.39 -7.75
CA HIS A 272 -1.45 -16.96 -8.18
C HIS A 272 -2.62 -16.10 -7.72
N ILE A 273 -3.43 -15.62 -8.66
CA ILE A 273 -4.64 -14.83 -8.38
C ILE A 273 -5.83 -15.69 -7.96
N HIS A 274 -5.79 -17.01 -8.16
CA HIS A 274 -6.88 -17.93 -7.83
C HIS A 274 -6.62 -18.71 -6.53
N ALA A 275 -5.68 -18.24 -5.71
CA ALA A 275 -5.47 -18.81 -4.38
C ALA A 275 -6.67 -18.47 -3.49
N ASP A 276 -7.37 -19.49 -3.00
CA ASP A 276 -8.48 -19.33 -2.06
C ASP A 276 -7.99 -18.67 -0.77
N LEU A 277 -8.43 -17.44 -0.52
CA LEU A 277 -8.00 -16.64 0.62
C LEU A 277 -8.51 -17.22 1.96
N THR A 278 -9.51 -18.09 1.97
CA THR A 278 -9.97 -18.78 3.19
C THR A 278 -9.00 -19.88 3.62
N GLN A 279 -8.32 -20.50 2.66
CA GLN A 279 -7.31 -21.57 2.89
C GLN A 279 -5.91 -20.99 3.01
N GLN A 280 -5.58 -20.01 2.16
CA GLN A 280 -4.29 -19.34 2.12
C GLN A 280 -4.50 -17.83 2.33
N PHE A 281 -4.46 -17.41 3.60
CA PHE A 281 -4.68 -16.01 4.00
C PHE A 281 -3.47 -15.10 3.70
N ALA A 282 -3.11 -15.00 2.42
CA ALA A 282 -2.03 -14.17 1.90
C ALA A 282 -2.38 -13.69 0.49
N LEU A 283 -2.17 -12.40 0.23
CA LEU A 283 -2.37 -11.79 -1.10
C LEU A 283 -1.22 -12.16 -2.03
N PRO A 284 -1.46 -12.33 -3.35
CA PRO A 284 -0.38 -12.52 -4.31
C PRO A 284 0.50 -11.26 -4.38
N ASN A 285 1.81 -11.43 -4.59
CA ASN A 285 2.74 -10.32 -4.76
C ASN A 285 2.69 -9.78 -6.19
N LEU A 286 1.57 -9.14 -6.49
CA LEU A 286 1.25 -8.50 -7.78
C LEU A 286 1.06 -7.00 -7.58
N GLY A 287 1.16 -6.25 -8.68
CA GLY A 287 1.34 -4.80 -8.67
C GLY A 287 0.14 -4.02 -8.12
N ASN A 288 -0.85 -3.77 -8.97
CA ASN A 288 -1.97 -2.88 -8.64
C ASN A 288 -3.16 -3.62 -8.02
N VAL A 289 -4.20 -2.87 -7.65
CA VAL A 289 -5.37 -3.38 -6.92
C VAL A 289 -6.09 -4.55 -7.61
N LEU A 290 -6.09 -4.61 -8.95
CA LEU A 290 -6.81 -5.63 -9.70
C LEU A 290 -6.24 -7.04 -9.43
N PRO A 291 -4.98 -7.35 -9.77
CA PRO A 291 -4.38 -8.64 -9.48
C PRO A 291 -3.98 -8.83 -8.01
N LEU A 292 -3.77 -7.75 -7.23
CA LEU A 292 -3.40 -7.85 -5.82
C LEU A 292 -4.57 -8.20 -4.90
N LEU A 293 -5.75 -7.63 -5.14
CA LEU A 293 -6.89 -7.67 -4.21
C LEU A 293 -8.18 -8.16 -4.87
N LEU A 294 -8.57 -7.58 -6.01
CA LEU A 294 -9.87 -7.85 -6.63
C LEU A 294 -9.96 -9.28 -7.19
N LEU A 295 -8.98 -9.71 -7.99
CA LEU A 295 -9.00 -11.05 -8.58
C LEU A 295 -8.90 -12.17 -7.52
N PRO A 296 -7.98 -12.12 -6.54
CA PRO A 296 -7.95 -13.08 -5.43
C PRO A 296 -9.26 -13.22 -4.68
N LEU A 297 -9.91 -12.09 -4.40
CA LEU A 297 -11.20 -12.11 -3.72
C LEU A 297 -12.31 -12.63 -4.64
N GLY A 298 -12.31 -12.21 -5.91
CA GLY A 298 -13.25 -12.71 -6.93
C GLY A 298 -13.19 -14.23 -7.06
N CYS A 299 -11.98 -14.77 -7.22
CA CYS A 299 -11.73 -16.20 -7.33
C CYS A 299 -12.04 -16.99 -6.05
N THR A 300 -11.93 -16.36 -4.88
CA THR A 300 -12.36 -16.97 -3.59
C THR A 300 -13.88 -17.09 -3.51
N LEU A 301 -14.61 -16.15 -4.11
CA LEU A 301 -16.07 -16.08 -4.01
C LEU A 301 -16.78 -16.90 -5.08
N ALA A 302 -16.26 -16.91 -6.32
CA ALA A 302 -16.92 -17.54 -7.46
C ALA A 302 -15.93 -18.00 -8.55
N GLN A 303 -16.37 -18.96 -9.37
CA GLN A 303 -15.67 -19.37 -10.59
C GLN A 303 -15.95 -18.43 -11.76
N GLU A 304 -17.15 -17.82 -11.83
CA GLU A 304 -17.51 -16.81 -12.82
C GLU A 304 -17.22 -15.41 -12.28
N VAL A 305 -16.29 -14.69 -12.90
CA VAL A 305 -15.84 -13.37 -12.46
C VAL A 305 -16.08 -12.33 -13.56
N GLY A 306 -17.04 -11.44 -13.33
CA GLY A 306 -17.36 -10.31 -14.21
C GLY A 306 -16.55 -9.06 -13.84
N LEU A 307 -16.06 -8.33 -14.84
CA LEU A 307 -15.24 -7.13 -14.66
C LEU A 307 -15.96 -5.89 -15.23
N TRP A 308 -16.21 -4.88 -14.38
CA TRP A 308 -16.80 -3.60 -14.75
C TRP A 308 -15.93 -2.41 -14.30
N GLY A 309 -15.92 -1.30 -15.04
CA GLY A 309 -15.13 -0.10 -14.70
C GLY A 309 -13.60 -0.22 -14.87
N PHE A 310 -13.12 -1.23 -15.61
CA PHE A 310 -11.72 -1.41 -16.02
C PHE A 310 -11.45 -0.95 -17.46
N ASP A 311 -11.69 0.33 -17.74
CA ASP A 311 -11.59 0.93 -19.07
C ASP A 311 -10.15 0.90 -19.62
N GLY A 312 -9.13 0.87 -18.76
CA GLY A 312 -7.74 0.99 -19.17
C GLY A 312 -7.35 2.44 -19.49
N ARG A 313 -6.26 2.62 -20.24
CA ARG A 313 -5.76 3.93 -20.66
C ARG A 313 -6.15 4.19 -22.11
N ALA A 314 -7.02 5.18 -22.34
CA ALA A 314 -7.37 5.61 -23.69
C ALA A 314 -6.17 6.33 -24.36
N PRO A 315 -6.12 6.40 -25.71
CA PRO A 315 -5.02 7.05 -26.43
C PRO A 315 -4.71 8.49 -25.97
N ASP A 316 -5.73 9.26 -25.61
CA ASP A 316 -5.62 10.69 -25.25
C ASP A 316 -5.46 10.95 -23.73
N ASP A 317 -5.34 9.90 -22.92
CA ASP A 317 -5.24 10.03 -21.46
C ASP A 317 -3.90 10.64 -21.02
N LYS A 318 -3.98 11.69 -20.19
CA LYS A 318 -2.81 12.43 -19.68
C LYS A 318 -2.15 11.79 -18.45
N LEU A 319 -2.84 10.88 -17.75
CA LEU A 319 -2.37 10.20 -16.54
C LEU A 319 -2.32 8.67 -16.75
N PHE A 320 -2.09 7.90 -15.68
CA PHE A 320 -2.03 6.43 -15.69
C PHE A 320 -3.24 5.77 -16.36
N TRP A 321 -4.42 6.31 -16.05
CA TRP A 321 -5.74 6.02 -16.62
C TRP A 321 -6.67 7.17 -16.23
N GLN A 322 -7.76 7.35 -16.96
CA GLN A 322 -8.83 8.23 -16.53
C GLN A 322 -9.65 7.54 -15.43
N ASN A 323 -9.82 8.20 -14.28
CA ASN A 323 -10.87 7.81 -13.34
C ASN A 323 -12.13 8.59 -13.68
N SER A 324 -13.30 8.02 -13.35
CA SER A 324 -14.53 8.79 -13.43
C SER A 324 -14.48 9.99 -12.46
N ASN A 325 -14.74 11.20 -12.97
CA ASN A 325 -14.75 12.43 -12.17
C ASN A 325 -15.75 12.37 -10.99
N ARG A 326 -16.83 11.60 -11.16
CA ARG A 326 -17.85 11.39 -10.13
C ARG A 326 -17.37 10.45 -9.02
N HIS A 327 -16.48 9.51 -9.34
CA HIS A 327 -16.05 8.41 -8.47
C HIS A 327 -14.57 8.52 -8.05
N SER A 328 -13.93 9.67 -8.23
CA SER A 328 -12.53 9.94 -7.85
C SER A 328 -12.38 11.40 -7.42
N TYR A 329 -11.20 11.85 -6.96
CA TYR A 329 -10.95 13.22 -6.46
C TYR A 329 -10.02 14.04 -7.37
N PRO A 330 -10.43 14.35 -8.61
CA PRO A 330 -9.58 15.08 -9.56
C PRO A 330 -9.08 16.43 -9.02
N GLU A 331 -9.91 17.11 -8.22
CA GLU A 331 -9.60 18.39 -7.58
C GLU A 331 -8.45 18.30 -6.56
N LEU A 332 -8.20 17.10 -6.00
CA LEU A 332 -7.14 16.87 -5.01
C LEU A 332 -5.86 16.29 -5.63
N LEU A 333 -5.90 15.84 -6.89
CA LEU A 333 -4.74 15.25 -7.58
C LEU A 333 -3.52 16.18 -7.64
N PRO A 334 -3.63 17.50 -7.91
CA PRO A 334 -2.45 18.38 -7.94
C PRO A 334 -1.66 18.35 -6.64
N THR A 335 -2.34 18.31 -5.49
CA THR A 335 -1.68 18.23 -4.17
C THR A 335 -1.00 16.88 -3.94
N LEU A 336 -1.60 15.79 -4.41
CA LEU A 336 -1.01 14.46 -4.36
C LEU A 336 0.25 14.38 -5.23
N GLN A 337 0.21 14.96 -6.43
CA GLN A 337 1.35 15.03 -7.35
C GLN A 337 2.50 15.84 -6.78
N ALA A 338 2.20 17.00 -6.17
CA ALA A 338 3.19 17.83 -5.51
C ALA A 338 3.85 17.11 -4.31
N ALA A 339 3.11 16.28 -3.59
CA ALA A 339 3.62 15.56 -2.43
C ALA A 339 4.50 14.34 -2.78
N HIS A 340 4.34 13.77 -3.98
CA HIS A 340 5.02 12.56 -4.46
C HIS A 340 5.51 12.66 -5.91
N PRO A 341 6.30 13.69 -6.28
CA PRO A 341 6.61 14.00 -7.67
C PRO A 341 7.32 12.85 -8.41
N THR A 342 8.24 12.13 -7.74
CA THR A 342 8.97 11.03 -8.38
C THR A 342 8.11 9.81 -8.65
N PHE A 343 7.07 9.57 -7.85
CA PHE A 343 6.12 8.49 -8.15
C PHE A 343 5.48 8.72 -9.52
N PHE A 344 5.00 9.93 -9.79
CA PHE A 344 4.34 10.27 -11.06
C PHE A 344 5.33 10.27 -12.23
N SER A 345 6.49 10.89 -12.08
CA SER A 345 7.49 10.93 -13.17
C SER A 345 8.10 9.56 -13.49
N HIS A 346 8.20 8.66 -12.51
CA HIS A 346 8.73 7.31 -12.70
C HIS A 346 7.75 6.39 -13.41
N ASN A 347 6.48 6.42 -13.00
CA ASN A 347 5.49 5.48 -13.51
C ASN A 347 4.77 6.03 -14.78
N VAL A 348 4.71 7.35 -15.01
CA VAL A 348 4.33 7.94 -16.32
C VAL A 348 5.50 8.77 -16.88
N PRO A 349 6.60 8.13 -17.32
CA PRO A 349 7.69 8.88 -17.90
C PRO A 349 7.24 9.50 -19.23
N GLN A 350 7.59 10.77 -19.48
CA GLN A 350 7.23 11.45 -20.74
C GLN A 350 7.69 10.68 -21.99
N ALA A 351 8.83 9.97 -21.89
CA ALA A 351 9.38 9.16 -22.98
C ALA A 351 8.60 7.86 -23.24
N ASP A 352 7.81 7.36 -22.28
CA ASP A 352 7.02 6.13 -22.41
C ASP A 352 5.78 6.16 -21.49
N PRO A 353 4.72 6.92 -21.86
CA PRO A 353 3.52 7.05 -21.03
C PRO A 353 2.78 5.74 -20.78
N THR A 354 3.05 4.71 -21.60
CA THR A 354 2.45 3.38 -21.53
C THR A 354 3.22 2.38 -20.67
N ARG A 355 4.41 2.75 -20.15
CA ARG A 355 5.29 1.85 -19.39
C ARG A 355 4.57 1.12 -18.27
N TYR A 356 3.85 1.88 -17.44
CA TYR A 356 3.15 1.33 -16.29
C TYR A 356 2.05 0.36 -16.74
N VAL A 357 1.20 0.76 -17.68
CA VAL A 357 0.12 -0.09 -18.22
C VAL A 357 0.67 -1.43 -18.72
N ARG A 358 1.75 -1.43 -19.51
CA ARG A 358 2.39 -2.69 -19.96
C ARG A 358 2.91 -3.53 -18.80
N ALA A 359 3.54 -2.90 -17.80
CA ALA A 359 4.14 -3.61 -16.68
C ALA A 359 3.13 -4.25 -15.73
N VAL A 360 1.97 -3.61 -15.50
CA VAL A 360 0.98 -4.06 -14.51
C VAL A 360 -0.29 -4.68 -15.09
N HIS A 361 -0.65 -4.34 -16.34
CA HIS A 361 -1.84 -4.83 -17.04
C HIS A 361 -1.52 -5.58 -18.34
N GLY A 362 -0.24 -5.74 -18.69
CA GLY A 362 0.21 -6.57 -19.82
C GLY A 362 0.52 -8.01 -19.38
N ASP A 363 1.71 -8.50 -19.73
CA ASP A 363 2.10 -9.92 -19.62
C ASP A 363 1.87 -10.54 -18.24
N VAL A 364 2.12 -9.79 -17.17
CA VAL A 364 1.93 -10.29 -15.80
C VAL A 364 0.46 -10.62 -15.52
N LEU A 365 -0.45 -9.76 -15.96
CA LEU A 365 -1.88 -9.97 -15.76
C LEU A 365 -2.41 -11.06 -16.68
N GLU A 366 -1.94 -11.09 -17.94
CA GLU A 366 -2.30 -12.13 -18.89
C GLU A 366 -1.92 -13.52 -18.38
N VAL A 367 -0.67 -13.71 -17.95
CA VAL A 367 -0.21 -15.00 -17.40
C VAL A 367 -1.05 -15.41 -16.20
N ALA A 368 -1.32 -14.49 -15.27
CA ALA A 368 -2.10 -14.80 -14.08
C ALA A 368 -3.56 -15.20 -14.41
N LEU A 369 -4.20 -14.51 -15.35
CA LEU A 369 -5.56 -14.84 -15.80
C LEU A 369 -5.59 -16.17 -16.55
N SER A 370 -4.67 -16.40 -17.49
CA SER A 370 -4.61 -17.65 -18.26
C SER A 370 -4.33 -18.87 -17.37
N GLU A 371 -3.48 -18.74 -16.34
CA GLU A 371 -3.27 -19.79 -15.34
C GLU A 371 -4.57 -20.11 -14.59
N ALA A 372 -5.31 -19.09 -14.13
CA ALA A 372 -6.59 -19.28 -13.46
C ALA A 372 -7.66 -19.89 -14.40
N GLU A 373 -7.70 -19.48 -15.67
CA GLU A 373 -8.61 -20.05 -16.67
C GLU A 373 -8.33 -21.53 -16.92
N SER A 374 -7.05 -21.90 -17.02
CA SER A 374 -6.65 -23.31 -17.14
C SER A 374 -7.04 -24.16 -15.93
N ALA A 375 -7.23 -23.51 -14.77
CA ALA A 375 -7.65 -24.14 -13.53
C ALA A 375 -9.18 -24.09 -13.30
N GLY A 376 -9.96 -23.57 -14.27
CA GLY A 376 -11.43 -23.62 -14.27
C GLY A 376 -12.15 -22.32 -13.91
N TRP A 377 -11.44 -21.20 -13.71
CA TRP A 377 -12.08 -19.89 -13.55
C TRP A 377 -12.48 -19.29 -14.91
N CYS A 378 -13.54 -18.51 -14.94
CA CYS A 378 -13.98 -17.76 -16.12
C CYS A 378 -13.97 -16.26 -15.81
N PHE A 379 -13.33 -15.47 -16.65
CA PHE A 379 -13.30 -14.01 -16.54
C PHE A 379 -14.03 -13.39 -17.72
N THR A 380 -14.98 -12.49 -17.44
CA THR A 380 -15.74 -11.79 -18.48
C THR A 380 -15.61 -10.29 -18.30
N MET A 381 -15.09 -9.64 -19.33
CA MET A 381 -15.04 -8.20 -19.43
C MET A 381 -16.40 -7.69 -19.91
N LEU A 382 -17.13 -6.99 -19.04
CA LEU A 382 -18.55 -6.67 -19.24
C LEU A 382 -18.80 -5.34 -19.97
N HIS A 383 -17.74 -4.61 -20.31
CA HIS A 383 -17.78 -3.37 -21.10
C HIS A 383 -16.45 -3.20 -21.85
N HIS A 384 -16.39 -2.24 -22.77
CA HIS A 384 -15.21 -1.97 -23.56
C HIS A 384 -13.98 -1.60 -22.70
N SER A 385 -12.85 -2.27 -22.92
CA SER A 385 -11.56 -1.93 -22.31
C SER A 385 -10.48 -1.66 -23.37
N TRP A 386 -9.69 -0.62 -23.15
CA TRP A 386 -8.45 -0.32 -23.87
C TRP A 386 -7.28 -1.23 -23.45
N THR A 387 -7.46 -2.03 -22.39
CA THR A 387 -6.43 -2.98 -21.95
C THR A 387 -6.54 -4.27 -22.76
N GLU A 388 -5.53 -4.57 -23.58
CA GLU A 388 -5.54 -5.73 -24.47
C GLU A 388 -5.88 -7.05 -23.76
N THR A 389 -5.22 -7.32 -22.63
CA THR A 389 -5.44 -8.50 -21.78
C THR A 389 -6.91 -8.64 -21.35
N LEU A 390 -7.59 -7.54 -21.04
CA LEU A 390 -9.00 -7.56 -20.64
C LEU A 390 -9.93 -7.64 -21.85
N ARG A 391 -9.56 -6.99 -22.96
CA ARG A 391 -10.32 -7.00 -24.22
C ARG A 391 -10.47 -8.41 -24.80
N LYS A 392 -9.47 -9.28 -24.65
CA LYS A 392 -9.54 -10.71 -25.04
C LYS A 392 -10.67 -11.48 -24.34
N ARG A 393 -11.17 -10.97 -23.22
CA ARG A 393 -12.21 -11.57 -22.38
C ARG A 393 -13.55 -10.84 -22.51
N MET A 394 -13.72 -9.99 -23.52
CA MET A 394 -15.05 -9.49 -23.88
C MET A 394 -15.86 -10.65 -24.44
N GLY A 395 -17.06 -10.84 -23.89
CA GLY A 395 -18.04 -11.83 -24.36
C GLY A 395 -18.73 -11.39 -25.63
#